data_AF-A0A3Q9SZD3-F1
#
_entry.id   AF-A0A3Q9SZD3-F1
#
_cell.length_a   1.000
_cell.length_b   1.000
_cell.length_c   1.000
_cell.angle_alpha   90.00
_cell.angle_beta   90.00
_cell.angle_gamma   90.00
#
_symmetry.space_group_name_H-M   'P 1'
#
loop_
_entity.id
_entity.type
_entity.pdbx_description
1 polymer ?
#
loop_
_entity_poly.entity_id
_entity_poly.type
_entity_poly.pdbx_seq_one_letter_code
_entity_poly.pdbx_strand_id
1 'polypeptide(L)'
;PQDLINAKPAAAAVREFFGSSQLSQFMDQTNPLSEITHKRRLSALGPGGLTRERAGFEVRDVHPTHYGRICPIETPEGPNIGLINSLATFARVNKYGFIESPYRKIV
;
A
#
# COMPACT_ATOMS: atom_id res chain seq x y z
N PRO A 1 -28.04 -29.34 11.95
CA PRO A 1 -26.70 -28.70 12.13
C PRO A 1 -26.29 -27.72 11.02
N GLN A 2 -26.90 -27.78 9.82
CA GLN A 2 -26.63 -26.85 8.71
C GLN A 2 -27.34 -25.48 8.80
N ASP A 3 -28.30 -25.30 9.72
CA ASP A 3 -29.08 -24.05 9.88
C ASP A 3 -28.53 -23.04 10.90
N LEU A 4 -27.40 -23.34 11.56
CA LEU A 4 -26.85 -22.49 12.62
C LEU A 4 -25.96 -21.35 12.09
N ILE A 5 -25.38 -21.49 10.89
CA ILE A 5 -24.43 -20.52 10.35
C ILE A 5 -24.95 -19.99 9.02
N ASN A 6 -25.32 -18.71 9.01
CA ASN A 6 -25.71 -18.01 7.80
C ASN A 6 -24.47 -17.43 7.09
N ALA A 7 -24.20 -17.88 5.86
CA ALA A 7 -23.07 -17.38 5.05
C ALA A 7 -23.34 -16.03 4.36
N LYS A 8 -24.60 -15.57 4.28
CA LYS A 8 -24.98 -14.30 3.64
C LYS A 8 -24.24 -13.07 4.20
N PRO A 9 -24.13 -12.86 5.53
CA PRO A 9 -23.38 -11.71 6.06
C PRO A 9 -21.89 -11.73 5.69
N ALA A 10 -21.25 -12.90 5.72
CA ALA A 10 -19.86 -13.03 5.30
C ALA A 10 -19.68 -12.71 3.81
N ALA A 11 -20.56 -13.24 2.94
CA ALA A 11 -20.53 -12.95 1.52
C ALA A 11 -20.81 -11.46 1.21
N ALA A 12 -21.70 -10.82 1.96
CA ALA A 12 -21.99 -9.40 1.82
C ALA A 12 -20.77 -8.54 2.19
N ALA A 13 -20.12 -8.82 3.33
CA ALA A 13 -18.93 -8.10 3.77
C ALA A 13 -17.77 -8.20 2.76
N VAL A 14 -17.54 -9.39 2.18
CA VAL A 14 -16.53 -9.59 1.14
C VAL A 14 -16.87 -8.79 -0.13
N ARG A 15 -18.15 -8.83 -0.56
CA ARG A 15 -18.59 -8.09 -1.75
C ARG A 15 -18.45 -6.58 -1.56
N GLU A 16 -18.81 -6.07 -0.39
CA GLU A 16 -18.65 -4.65 -0.06
C GLU A 16 -17.18 -4.24 -0.07
N PHE A 17 -16.30 -5.03 0.56
CA PHE A 17 -14.87 -4.76 0.55
C PHE A 17 -14.28 -4.68 -0.86
N PHE A 18 -14.53 -5.67 -1.73
CA PHE A 18 -13.95 -5.64 -3.08
C PHE A 18 -14.68 -4.69 -4.04
N GLY A 19 -15.95 -4.37 -3.78
CA GLY A 19 -16.78 -3.55 -4.66
C GLY A 19 -16.64 -2.03 -4.44
N SER A 20 -16.47 -1.58 -3.19
CA SER A 20 -16.50 -0.14 -2.86
C SER A 20 -15.39 0.33 -1.91
N SER A 21 -14.49 -0.53 -1.46
CA SER A 21 -13.38 -0.11 -0.60
C SER A 21 -12.45 0.87 -1.31
N GLN A 22 -11.99 1.88 -0.58
CA GLN A 22 -10.97 2.84 -1.06
C GLN A 22 -9.65 2.18 -1.46
N LEU A 23 -9.37 0.98 -0.93
CA LEU A 23 -8.19 0.19 -1.27
C LEU A 23 -8.38 -0.68 -2.52
N SER A 24 -9.63 -0.91 -2.93
CA SER A 24 -9.97 -1.64 -4.16
C SER A 24 -10.02 -0.64 -5.34
N GLN A 25 -8.88 -0.45 -5.98
CA GLN A 25 -8.72 0.53 -7.07
C GLN A 25 -8.81 -0.14 -8.44
N PHE A 26 -9.28 0.61 -9.44
CA PHE A 26 -9.19 0.17 -10.83
C PHE A 26 -7.71 0.10 -11.24
N MET A 27 -7.31 -1.06 -11.76
CA MET A 27 -5.92 -1.31 -12.15
C MET A 27 -5.50 -0.42 -13.32
N ASP A 28 -4.28 0.07 -13.28
CA ASP A 28 -3.67 0.82 -14.39
C ASP A 28 -3.08 -0.19 -15.37
N GLN A 29 -3.64 -0.22 -16.57
CA GLN A 29 -3.32 -1.18 -17.62
C GLN A 29 -2.72 -0.49 -18.86
N THR A 30 -2.14 0.70 -18.68
CA THR A 30 -1.51 1.43 -19.80
C THR A 30 -0.36 0.64 -20.43
N ASN A 31 0.44 -0.04 -19.61
CA ASN A 31 1.53 -0.91 -20.05
C ASN A 31 1.91 -1.91 -18.92
N PRO A 32 2.70 -2.96 -19.23
CA PRO A 32 3.07 -3.97 -18.23
C PRO A 32 3.83 -3.41 -17.02
N LEU A 33 4.62 -2.35 -17.20
CA LEU A 33 5.36 -1.72 -16.11
C LEU A 33 4.40 -0.98 -15.16
N SER A 34 3.43 -0.24 -15.69
CA SER A 34 2.38 0.41 -14.91
C SER A 34 1.61 -0.59 -14.05
N GLU A 35 1.31 -1.78 -14.59
CA GLU A 35 0.63 -2.83 -13.85
C GLU A 35 1.47 -3.32 -12.65
N ILE A 36 2.77 -3.55 -12.87
CA ILE A 36 3.70 -3.98 -11.82
C ILE A 36 3.86 -2.88 -10.76
N THR A 37 4.05 -1.63 -11.18
CA THR A 37 4.15 -0.48 -10.28
C THR A 37 2.90 -0.33 -9.44
N HIS A 38 1.70 -0.40 -10.05
CA HIS A 38 0.44 -0.26 -9.33
C HIS A 38 0.29 -1.35 -8.26
N LYS A 39 0.60 -2.60 -8.59
CA LYS A 39 0.56 -3.72 -7.63
C LYS A 39 1.59 -3.59 -6.50
N ARG A 40 2.69 -2.85 -6.70
CA ARG A 40 3.75 -2.61 -5.71
C ARG A 40 3.61 -1.27 -4.95
N ARG A 41 2.47 -0.59 -5.11
CA ARG A 41 2.17 0.69 -4.49
C ARG A 41 1.79 0.53 -3.01
N LEU A 42 2.33 1.40 -2.19
CA LEU A 42 2.02 1.58 -0.78
C LEU A 42 1.17 2.85 -0.62
N SER A 43 0.10 2.77 0.18
CA SER A 43 -0.78 3.89 0.47
C SER A 43 -0.88 4.08 1.98
N ALA A 44 -0.60 5.29 2.45
CA ALA A 44 -0.91 5.72 3.82
C ALA A 44 -2.39 6.15 3.97
N LEU A 45 -3.12 6.23 2.85
CA LEU A 45 -4.54 6.56 2.80
C LEU A 45 -5.39 5.28 2.89
N GLY A 46 -6.51 5.35 3.62
CA GLY A 46 -7.48 4.28 3.73
C GLY A 46 -8.16 4.25 5.10
N PRO A 47 -9.07 3.29 5.35
CA PRO A 47 -9.67 3.11 6.66
C PRO A 47 -8.59 2.81 7.72
N GLY A 48 -8.51 3.65 8.77
CA GLY A 48 -7.47 3.57 9.79
C GLY A 48 -6.14 4.24 9.44
N GLY A 49 -6.02 4.80 8.23
CA GLY A 49 -4.87 5.58 7.78
C GLY A 49 -5.04 7.09 7.96
N LEU A 50 -4.19 7.86 7.29
CA LEU A 50 -4.25 9.32 7.28
C LEU A 50 -5.28 9.82 6.25
N THR A 51 -5.93 10.95 6.54
CA THR A 51 -6.69 11.69 5.53
C THR A 51 -5.81 12.72 4.84
N ARG A 52 -6.08 13.03 3.57
CA ARG A 52 -5.27 13.95 2.75
C ARG A 52 -5.14 15.34 3.39
N GLU A 53 -6.21 15.83 4.01
CA GLU A 53 -6.25 17.16 4.64
C GLU A 53 -5.53 17.20 6.00
N ARG A 54 -5.43 16.07 6.71
CA ARG A 54 -4.81 15.99 8.04
C ARG A 54 -3.36 15.49 8.02
N ALA A 55 -2.88 15.00 6.87
CA ALA A 55 -1.51 14.57 6.73
C ALA A 55 -0.57 15.79 6.71
N GLY A 56 0.13 15.98 7.83
CA GLY A 56 1.11 17.05 8.02
C GLY A 56 2.32 16.95 7.09
N PHE A 57 3.21 17.93 7.17
CA PHE A 57 4.42 17.97 6.35
C PHE A 57 5.40 16.84 6.70
N GLU A 58 5.55 16.51 7.98
CA GLU A 58 6.50 15.50 8.48
C GLU A 58 6.26 14.10 7.91
N VAL A 59 5.00 13.71 7.72
CA VAL A 59 4.64 12.38 7.20
C VAL A 59 4.83 12.26 5.69
N ARG A 60 5.00 13.38 4.98
CA ARG A 60 5.23 13.42 3.53
C ARG A 60 6.72 13.43 3.18
N ASP A 61 7.58 13.75 4.15
CA ASP A 61 9.02 13.86 3.94
C ASP A 61 9.69 12.48 3.82
N VAL A 62 10.85 12.46 3.17
CA VAL A 62 11.63 11.23 2.97
C VAL A 62 12.51 11.00 4.19
N HIS A 63 12.10 10.05 5.02
CA HIS A 63 12.92 9.65 6.17
C HIS A 63 14.12 8.79 5.73
N PRO A 64 15.31 8.90 6.38
CA PRO A 64 16.48 8.09 6.04
C PRO A 64 16.26 6.57 6.06
N THR A 65 15.31 6.09 6.86
CA THR A 65 14.95 4.66 6.91
C THR A 65 14.26 4.16 5.63
N HIS A 66 13.78 5.05 4.77
CA HIS A 66 13.21 4.67 3.47
C HIS A 66 14.28 4.07 2.55
N TYR A 67 15.56 4.39 2.77
CA TYR A 67 16.65 3.87 1.96
C TYR A 67 16.63 2.34 1.86
N GLY A 68 16.51 1.84 0.63
CA GLY A 68 16.42 0.41 0.32
C GLY A 68 15.07 -0.26 0.58
N ARG A 69 14.09 0.45 1.18
CA ARG A 69 12.76 -0.07 1.55
C ARG A 69 11.64 0.53 0.70
N ILE A 70 11.59 1.85 0.61
CA ILE A 70 10.57 2.62 -0.10
C ILE A 70 11.27 3.47 -1.16
N CYS A 71 10.70 3.58 -2.35
CA CYS A 71 11.21 4.44 -3.41
C CYS A 71 10.98 5.92 -3.02
N PRO A 72 12.03 6.75 -2.91
CA PRO A 72 11.88 8.16 -2.55
C PRO A 72 11.50 9.05 -3.75
N ILE A 73 11.50 8.50 -4.97
CA ILE A 73 11.29 9.24 -6.22
C ILE A 73 9.87 8.99 -6.76
N GLU A 74 9.41 7.74 -6.72
CA GLU A 74 8.13 7.34 -7.32
C GLU A 74 6.97 7.64 -6.36
N THR A 75 6.63 8.92 -6.28
CA THR A 75 5.41 9.44 -5.64
C THR A 75 4.60 10.22 -6.67
N PRO A 76 3.26 10.12 -6.67
CA PRO A 76 2.44 11.01 -7.48
C PRO A 76 2.66 12.47 -7.09
N GLU A 77 2.60 13.35 -8.09
CA GLU A 77 2.60 14.78 -7.87
C GLU A 77 1.26 15.27 -7.29
N GLY A 78 1.25 16.48 -6.73
CA GLY A 78 0.05 17.13 -6.21
C GLY A 78 -0.35 16.69 -4.79
N PRO A 79 -1.65 16.63 -4.45
CA PRO A 79 -2.11 16.45 -3.06
C PRO A 79 -1.70 15.14 -2.39
N ASN A 80 -1.38 14.11 -3.19
CA ASN A 80 -0.99 12.78 -2.71
C ASN A 80 0.53 12.61 -2.53
N ILE A 81 1.33 13.66 -2.78
CA ILE A 81 2.79 13.59 -2.65
C ILE A 81 3.21 13.12 -1.26
N GLY A 82 4.06 12.10 -1.22
CA GLY A 82 4.59 11.47 0.00
C GLY A 82 3.63 10.50 0.71
N LEU A 83 2.33 10.50 0.36
CA LEU A 83 1.31 9.63 0.96
C LEU A 83 1.08 8.34 0.19
N ILE A 84 1.44 8.35 -1.10
CA ILE A 84 1.43 7.19 -1.98
C ILE A 84 2.86 7.02 -2.49
N ASN A 85 3.48 5.91 -2.12
CA ASN A 85 4.85 5.59 -2.51
C ASN A 85 4.92 4.19 -3.13
N SER A 86 6.03 3.83 -3.74
CA SER A 86 6.27 2.47 -4.23
C SER A 86 7.30 1.72 -3.39
N LEU A 87 7.21 0.39 -3.34
CA LEU A 87 8.27 -0.44 -2.77
C LEU A 87 9.57 -0.32 -3.57
N ALA A 88 10.71 -0.27 -2.89
CA ALA A 88 12.01 -0.33 -3.55
C ALA A 88 12.23 -1.70 -4.23
N THR A 89 13.20 -1.77 -5.15
CA THR A 89 13.42 -2.92 -6.05
C THR A 89 13.60 -4.25 -5.30
N PHE A 90 14.45 -4.27 -4.27
CA PHE A 90 14.76 -5.47 -3.49
C PHE A 90 14.00 -5.56 -2.16
N ALA A 91 13.11 -4.59 -1.89
CA ALA A 91 12.36 -4.56 -0.65
C ALA A 91 11.36 -5.72 -0.56
N ARG A 92 11.23 -6.30 0.64
CA ARG A 92 10.31 -7.39 0.94
C ARG A 92 9.60 -7.14 2.26
N VAL A 93 8.36 -7.61 2.39
CA VAL A 93 7.61 -7.54 3.65
C VAL A 93 7.87 -8.81 4.45
N ASN A 94 8.26 -8.66 5.71
CA ASN A 94 8.52 -9.79 6.61
C ASN A 94 7.22 -10.33 7.24
N LYS A 95 7.33 -11.39 8.05
CA LYS A 95 6.18 -12.06 8.68
C LYS A 95 5.38 -11.16 9.62
N TYR A 96 5.98 -10.07 10.11
CA TYR A 96 5.37 -9.12 11.02
C TYR A 96 4.82 -7.87 10.31
N GLY A 97 4.98 -7.78 8.99
CA GLY A 97 4.54 -6.64 8.19
C GLY A 97 5.58 -5.52 8.02
N PHE A 98 6.81 -5.68 8.50
CA PHE A 98 7.88 -4.69 8.29
C PHE A 98 8.57 -4.86 6.94
N ILE A 99 9.03 -3.75 6.35
CA ILE A 99 9.76 -3.75 5.09
C ILE A 99 11.26 -3.95 5.37
N GLU A 100 11.83 -4.99 4.78
CA GLU A 100 13.23 -5.34 4.88
C GLU A 100 13.94 -5.08 3.54
N SER A 101 15.23 -4.74 3.63
CA SER A 101 16.11 -4.56 2.49
C SER A 101 17.34 -5.43 2.69
N PRO A 102 17.79 -6.17 1.66
CA PRO A 102 18.95 -7.05 1.79
C PRO A 102 20.24 -6.24 1.91
N TYR A 103 21.08 -6.60 2.89
CA TYR A 103 22.44 -6.10 3.04
C TYR A 103 23.43 -7.26 3.00
N ARG A 104 24.67 -6.96 2.60
CA ARG A 104 25.77 -7.92 2.66
C ARG A 104 26.56 -7.72 3.95
N LYS A 105 26.77 -8.80 4.70
CA LYS A 105 27.66 -8.78 5.86
C LYS A 105 29.10 -8.57 5.40
N ILE A 106 29.78 -7.58 5.97
CA ILE A 106 31.22 -7.34 5.80
C ILE A 106 31.91 -8.01 6.99
N VAL A 107 32.79 -8.97 6.72
CA VAL A 107 33.59 -9.69 7.71
C VAL A 107 35.03 -9.29 7.54
#